data_AF-A0A552X5L4-F1
#
_entry.id   AF-A0A552X5L4-F1
#
_cell.length_a   1.000
_cell.length_b   1.000
_cell.length_c   1.000
_cell.angle_alpha   90.00
_cell.angle_beta   90.00
_cell.angle_gamma   90.00
#
_symmetry.space_group_name_H-M   'P 1'
#
loop_
_entity.id
_entity.type
_entity.pdbx_description
1 polymer ?
#
loop_
_entity_poly.entity_id
_entity_poly.type
_entity_poly.pdbx_seq_one_letter_code
_entity_poly.pdbx_strand_id
1 'polypeptide(L)'
;MVSSLSLGSLSLARLSTTYRSVLQPVLTGIGILLLCISAWLAATITWRLITPADLPVPPAIGGQAATEQVQVNLNRIQQLHLFGERGAEASRQPRTTEAPETTLNIRLVGVTASTVPERSAAIIQQGNNQVTYIPGETISSSRAVINEILSDRVILENGGRLETLYLDGRDGFEPGITLRQVDQPQETREQPVERVHEVPIDIGTVNPENIGELVTITPVQREGNLIGYRLAPNRYPELFAAAGFESGDIAISLNGYDLTNLAEAASILRDVGSLTNATVVVLRNDEPITLELRIPNQ
;
A
#
# COMPACT_ATOMS: atom_id res chain seq x y z
N MET A 1 112.97 -48.25 -19.94
CA MET A 1 112.87 -48.91 -21.25
C MET A 1 111.44 -49.38 -21.45
N VAL A 2 110.82 -48.87 -22.51
CA VAL A 2 109.75 -49.49 -23.31
C VAL A 2 108.38 -49.75 -22.65
N SER A 3 107.43 -48.92 -23.12
CA SER A 3 106.05 -49.20 -23.53
C SER A 3 105.07 -49.90 -22.58
N SER A 4 103.93 -49.24 -22.33
CA SER A 4 102.78 -49.35 -23.24
C SER A 4 101.61 -48.48 -22.80
N LEU A 5 100.93 -47.93 -23.81
CA LEU A 5 99.59 -47.36 -23.74
C LEU A 5 98.56 -48.45 -23.41
N SER A 6 97.44 -48.09 -22.79
CA SER A 6 96.14 -48.45 -23.34
C SER A 6 95.04 -47.56 -22.77
N LEU A 7 94.25 -47.03 -23.70
CA LEU A 7 93.02 -46.27 -23.53
C LEU A 7 91.97 -47.11 -22.76
N GLY A 8 91.04 -46.43 -22.08
CA GLY A 8 89.87 -47.13 -21.56
C GLY A 8 88.90 -46.28 -20.75
N SER A 9 87.79 -45.94 -21.39
CA SER A 9 86.46 -45.71 -20.82
C SER A 9 86.19 -44.44 -20.01
N LEU A 10 85.50 -43.52 -20.70
CA LEU A 10 84.39 -42.71 -20.22
C LEU A 10 83.84 -43.13 -18.84
N SER A 11 83.96 -42.25 -17.86
CA SER A 11 83.07 -42.25 -16.70
C SER A 11 82.70 -40.81 -16.34
N LEU A 12 81.84 -40.20 -17.18
CA LEU A 12 81.05 -39.01 -16.82
C LEU A 12 79.97 -39.32 -15.76
N ALA A 13 79.97 -40.52 -15.18
CA ALA A 13 78.90 -41.02 -14.31
C ALA A 13 79.15 -40.80 -12.81
N ARG A 14 80.29 -40.21 -12.40
CA ARG A 14 80.63 -40.01 -10.97
C ARG A 14 80.55 -38.57 -10.46
N LEU A 15 80.01 -37.62 -11.24
CA LEU A 15 79.77 -36.25 -10.75
C LEU A 15 78.34 -35.98 -10.27
N SER A 16 77.39 -36.89 -10.45
CA SER A 16 75.97 -36.62 -10.12
C SER A 16 75.52 -37.14 -8.76
N THR A 17 76.28 -38.00 -8.08
CA THR A 17 75.78 -38.68 -6.86
C THR A 17 75.97 -37.85 -5.59
N THR A 18 77.09 -37.14 -5.45
CA THR A 18 77.35 -36.28 -4.27
C THR A 18 76.53 -34.99 -4.31
N TYR A 19 76.23 -34.49 -5.50
CA TYR A 19 75.41 -33.28 -5.67
C TYR A 19 73.91 -33.58 -5.41
N ARG A 20 73.44 -34.78 -5.76
CA ARG A 20 72.04 -35.20 -5.55
C ARG A 20 71.66 -35.41 -4.08
N SER A 21 72.58 -35.89 -3.24
CA SER A 21 72.30 -36.14 -1.81
C SER A 21 72.18 -34.86 -0.97
N VAL A 22 72.82 -33.76 -1.40
CA VAL A 22 72.70 -32.44 -0.76
C VAL A 22 71.59 -31.61 -1.42
N LEU A 23 71.37 -31.73 -2.74
CA LEU A 23 70.26 -31.02 -3.38
C LEU A 23 68.88 -31.53 -2.98
N GLN A 24 68.69 -32.83 -2.77
CA GLN A 24 67.37 -33.35 -2.37
C GLN A 24 66.84 -32.74 -1.06
N PRO A 25 67.60 -32.67 0.07
CA PRO A 25 67.11 -32.04 1.29
C PRO A 25 66.94 -30.51 1.14
N VAL A 26 67.77 -29.85 0.32
CA VAL A 26 67.61 -28.41 0.04
C VAL A 26 66.35 -28.16 -0.78
N LEU A 27 66.08 -28.97 -1.79
CA LEU A 27 64.90 -28.82 -2.65
C LEU A 27 63.61 -29.20 -1.92
N THR A 28 63.63 -30.22 -1.04
CA THR A 28 62.49 -30.51 -0.15
C THR A 28 62.32 -29.42 0.90
N GLY A 29 63.40 -28.86 1.44
CA GLY A 29 63.35 -27.70 2.33
C GLY A 29 62.70 -26.48 1.67
N ILE A 30 63.08 -26.16 0.42
CA ILE A 30 62.47 -25.11 -0.39
C ILE A 30 61.00 -25.43 -0.68
N GLY A 31 60.67 -26.70 -0.97
CA GLY A 31 59.30 -27.14 -1.20
C GLY A 31 58.41 -26.98 0.04
N ILE A 32 58.92 -27.36 1.22
CA ILE A 32 58.24 -27.16 2.50
C ILE A 32 58.07 -25.67 2.79
N LEU A 33 59.11 -24.86 2.54
CA LEU A 33 59.04 -23.41 2.70
C LEU A 33 57.95 -22.80 1.80
N LEU A 34 57.91 -23.18 0.52
CA LEU A 34 56.89 -22.73 -0.43
C LEU A 34 55.47 -23.16 -0.02
N LEU A 35 55.32 -24.38 0.51
CA LEU A 35 54.04 -24.88 1.02
C LEU A 35 53.59 -24.10 2.27
N CYS A 36 54.50 -23.84 3.20
CA CYS A 36 54.20 -23.01 4.37
C CYS A 36 53.79 -21.58 3.97
N ILE A 37 54.50 -20.98 3.01
CA ILE A 37 54.19 -19.65 2.49
C ILE A 37 52.81 -19.65 1.82
N SER A 38 52.51 -20.65 0.97
CA SER A 38 51.22 -20.71 0.28
C SER A 38 50.06 -20.93 1.25
N ALA A 39 50.22 -21.78 2.27
CA ALA A 39 49.23 -21.98 3.32
C ALA A 39 49.01 -20.69 4.13
N TRP A 40 50.07 -19.94 4.43
CA TRP A 40 49.96 -18.66 5.12
C TRP A 40 49.22 -17.61 4.28
N LEU A 41 49.56 -17.48 3.00
CA LEU A 41 48.84 -16.61 2.06
C LEU A 41 47.36 -16.97 1.95
N ALA A 42 47.04 -18.25 1.78
CA ALA A 42 45.65 -18.72 1.73
C ALA A 42 44.87 -18.39 3.01
N ALA A 43 45.50 -18.57 4.18
CA ALA A 43 44.91 -18.19 5.47
C ALA A 43 44.63 -16.67 5.55
N THR A 44 45.58 -15.83 5.12
CA THR A 44 45.38 -14.37 5.12
C THR A 44 44.26 -13.91 4.19
N ILE A 45 44.13 -14.52 3.01
CA ILE A 45 43.05 -14.20 2.05
C ILE A 45 41.71 -14.68 2.60
N THR A 46 41.67 -15.90 3.15
CA THR A 46 40.47 -16.48 3.76
C THR A 46 39.98 -15.61 4.93
N TRP A 47 40.88 -15.17 5.81
CA TRP A 47 40.53 -14.27 6.91
C TRP A 47 40.01 -12.93 6.42
N ARG A 48 40.56 -12.39 5.32
CA ARG A 48 40.07 -11.13 4.73
C ARG A 48 38.70 -11.24 4.04
N LEU A 49 38.35 -12.41 3.53
CA LEU A 49 37.05 -12.64 2.89
C LEU A 49 35.92 -12.86 3.90
N ILE A 50 36.23 -13.54 5.02
CA ILE A 50 35.27 -13.92 6.04
C ILE A 50 35.09 -12.83 7.10
N THR A 51 36.16 -12.10 7.43
CA THR A 51 36.06 -11.01 8.41
C THR A 51 35.42 -9.81 7.73
N PRO A 52 34.18 -9.42 8.08
CA PRO A 52 33.61 -8.17 7.58
C PRO A 52 34.56 -7.04 7.98
N ALA A 53 34.84 -6.12 7.06
CA ALA A 53 35.58 -4.91 7.41
C ALA A 53 34.79 -4.22 8.52
N ASP A 54 35.40 -4.04 9.70
CA ASP A 54 34.86 -3.15 10.72
C ASP A 54 34.70 -1.78 10.04
N LEU A 55 33.46 -1.42 9.75
CA LEU A 55 33.14 -0.04 9.41
C LEU A 55 33.72 0.80 10.56
N PRO A 56 34.40 1.93 10.29
CA PRO A 56 34.83 2.80 11.35
C PRO A 56 33.58 3.19 12.14
N VAL A 57 33.41 2.57 13.31
CA VAL A 57 32.42 2.99 14.28
C VAL A 57 32.88 4.41 14.65
N PRO A 58 32.08 5.45 14.38
CA PRO A 58 32.43 6.78 14.84
C PRO A 58 32.74 6.65 16.33
N PRO A 59 33.75 7.36 16.85
CA PRO A 59 34.08 7.28 18.26
C PRO A 59 32.77 7.45 19.03
N ALA A 60 32.42 6.45 19.85
CA ALA A 60 31.41 6.66 20.86
C ALA A 60 31.83 7.96 21.53
N ILE A 61 30.96 8.97 21.48
CA ILE A 61 31.17 10.23 22.17
C ILE A 61 31.08 9.86 23.66
N GLY A 62 32.16 9.27 24.18
CA GLY A 62 32.57 9.42 25.55
C GLY A 62 32.87 10.89 25.64
N GLY A 63 31.84 11.67 25.97
CA GLY A 63 32.03 13.00 26.48
C GLY A 63 33.04 12.87 27.60
N GLN A 64 34.29 13.25 27.33
CA GLN A 64 34.95 14.10 28.28
C GLN A 64 33.95 15.21 28.52
N ALA A 65 33.49 15.35 29.76
CA ALA A 65 32.57 16.38 30.17
C ALA A 65 33.24 17.76 30.03
N ALA A 66 33.54 18.18 28.80
CA ALA A 66 33.25 19.53 28.40
C ALA A 66 31.72 19.60 28.46
N THR A 67 31.22 20.30 29.47
CA THR A 67 29.81 20.70 29.52
C THR A 67 29.60 21.75 28.43
N GLU A 68 29.79 21.38 27.16
CA GLU A 68 29.03 21.99 26.09
C GLU A 68 27.63 21.46 26.28
N GLN A 69 26.85 22.23 27.03
CA GLN A 69 25.41 22.15 26.94
C GLN A 69 25.11 22.30 25.46
N VAL A 70 24.89 21.18 24.77
CA VAL A 70 24.08 21.18 23.56
C VAL A 70 22.74 21.67 24.05
N GLN A 71 22.59 23.00 24.05
CA GLN A 71 21.33 23.65 24.23
C GLN A 71 20.54 23.24 23.00
N VAL A 72 19.86 22.09 23.13
CA VAL A 72 18.81 21.70 22.23
C VAL A 72 17.82 22.83 22.33
N ASN A 73 17.90 23.72 21.35
CA ASN A 73 17.11 24.93 21.34
C ASN A 73 15.70 24.48 20.97
N LEU A 74 14.94 24.08 22.00
CA LEU A 74 13.59 23.55 21.85
C LEU A 74 12.69 24.56 21.13
N ASN A 75 12.97 25.86 21.25
CA ASN A 75 12.31 26.89 20.46
C ASN A 75 12.52 26.70 18.95
N ARG A 76 13.73 26.32 18.53
CA ARG A 76 14.01 26.05 17.10
C ARG A 76 13.22 24.84 16.59
N ILE A 77 13.10 23.80 17.41
CA ILE A 77 12.34 22.59 17.03
C ILE A 77 10.83 22.86 17.05
N GLN A 78 10.35 23.65 18.01
CA GLN A 78 8.95 24.07 18.09
C GLN A 78 8.58 24.99 16.91
N GLN A 79 9.46 25.91 16.49
CA GLN A 79 9.29 26.79 15.32
C GLN A 79 9.28 26.06 13.97
N LEU A 80 9.77 24.82 13.92
CA LEU A 80 9.71 24.01 12.69
C LEU A 80 8.31 23.47 12.42
N HIS A 81 7.35 23.66 13.36
CA HIS A 81 5.94 23.30 13.21
C HIS A 81 5.73 21.93 12.55
N LEU A 82 6.53 20.95 12.97
CA LEU A 82 6.62 19.61 12.34
C LEU A 82 5.29 18.84 12.34
N PHE A 83 4.32 19.32 13.13
CA PHE A 83 3.00 18.74 13.29
C PHE A 83 1.88 19.77 13.03
N GLY A 84 2.22 20.92 12.45
CA GLY A 84 1.33 22.07 12.27
C GLY A 84 1.19 22.93 13.53
N GLU A 85 0.84 24.21 13.35
CA GLU A 85 0.50 25.11 14.45
C GLU A 85 -0.98 24.95 14.80
N ARG A 86 -1.29 24.63 16.06
CA ARG A 86 -2.67 24.67 16.54
C ARG A 86 -3.11 26.14 16.60
N GLY A 87 -3.81 26.59 15.56
CA GLY A 87 -4.25 27.99 15.42
C GLY A 87 -3.47 28.79 14.38
N ALA A 88 -2.50 28.22 13.66
CA ALA A 88 -2.26 28.75 12.33
C ALA A 88 -3.47 28.34 11.52
N GLU A 89 -4.40 29.27 11.39
CA GLU A 89 -5.11 29.44 10.15
C GLU A 89 -4.02 29.52 9.09
N ALA A 90 -3.65 28.35 8.55
CA ALA A 90 -3.11 28.31 7.23
C ALA A 90 -4.15 29.09 6.43
N SER A 91 -3.83 30.34 6.11
CA SER A 91 -4.37 30.99 4.93
C SER A 91 -3.84 30.25 3.70
N ARG A 92 -3.94 28.91 3.66
CA ARG A 92 -4.80 28.30 2.66
C ARG A 92 -6.12 29.03 2.81
N GLN A 93 -6.23 30.16 2.10
CA GLN A 93 -7.50 30.41 1.43
C GLN A 93 -7.93 29.04 0.97
N PRO A 94 -9.06 28.50 1.46
CA PRO A 94 -9.59 27.33 0.85
C PRO A 94 -9.76 27.78 -0.60
N ARG A 95 -8.87 27.33 -1.50
CA ARG A 95 -9.17 27.25 -2.92
C ARG A 95 -10.18 26.13 -3.08
N THR A 96 -11.20 26.11 -2.24
CA THR A 96 -12.51 25.63 -2.57
C THR A 96 -13.04 26.66 -3.54
N THR A 97 -12.48 26.66 -4.75
CA THR A 97 -13.24 27.10 -5.89
C THR A 97 -14.30 26.01 -6.04
N GLU A 98 -15.36 26.11 -5.25
CA GLU A 98 -16.56 25.29 -5.42
C GLU A 98 -17.14 25.67 -6.77
N ALA A 99 -16.64 24.99 -7.79
CA ALA A 99 -17.16 25.04 -9.12
C ALA A 99 -18.35 24.07 -9.22
N PRO A 100 -19.44 24.46 -9.90
CA PRO A 100 -20.56 23.56 -10.13
C PRO A 100 -20.10 22.30 -10.87
N GLU A 101 -20.85 21.21 -10.71
CA GLU A 101 -20.56 19.96 -11.41
C GLU A 101 -20.58 20.16 -12.95
N THR A 102 -19.68 19.47 -13.64
CA THR A 102 -19.58 19.55 -15.09
C THR A 102 -20.81 18.95 -15.77
N THR A 103 -21.29 19.62 -16.81
CA THR A 103 -22.38 19.11 -17.67
C THR A 103 -21.86 18.27 -18.84
N LEU A 104 -20.55 18.07 -18.94
CA LEU A 104 -19.93 17.29 -20.01
C LEU A 104 -20.24 15.80 -19.82
N ASN A 105 -20.56 15.11 -20.91
CA ASN A 105 -20.79 13.66 -20.90
C ASN A 105 -19.45 12.89 -20.88
N ILE A 106 -18.73 13.01 -19.77
CA ILE A 106 -17.43 12.38 -19.50
C ILE A 106 -17.42 11.89 -18.05
N ARG A 107 -16.55 10.92 -17.76
CA ARG A 107 -16.42 10.32 -16.43
C ARG A 107 -14.97 10.24 -16.01
N LEU A 108 -14.66 10.58 -14.76
CA LEU A 108 -13.33 10.45 -14.20
C LEU A 108 -13.19 9.06 -13.58
N VAL A 109 -12.26 8.26 -14.12
CA VAL A 109 -12.06 6.87 -13.68
C VAL A 109 -10.85 6.69 -12.77
N GLY A 110 -9.93 7.66 -12.76
CA GLY A 110 -8.76 7.63 -11.88
C GLY A 110 -8.06 8.97 -11.79
N VAL A 111 -7.45 9.25 -10.64
CA VAL A 111 -6.61 10.43 -10.41
C VAL A 111 -5.36 10.06 -9.64
N THR A 112 -4.25 10.68 -10.01
CA THR A 112 -3.03 10.76 -9.21
C THR A 112 -2.78 12.22 -8.93
N ALA A 113 -3.07 12.65 -7.69
CA ALA A 113 -2.83 14.01 -7.26
C ALA A 113 -1.43 14.15 -6.64
N SER A 114 -0.72 15.21 -7.00
CA SER A 114 0.57 15.56 -6.41
C SER A 114 0.61 17.03 -6.03
N THR A 115 1.44 17.40 -5.06
CA THR A 115 1.72 18.81 -4.76
C THR A 115 2.48 19.52 -5.90
N VAL A 116 3.06 18.75 -6.82
CA VAL A 116 3.68 19.25 -8.06
C VAL A 116 2.71 19.01 -9.22
N PRO A 117 2.14 20.04 -9.86
CA PRO A 117 1.13 19.89 -10.91
C PRO A 117 1.57 18.98 -12.07
N GLU A 118 2.83 19.06 -12.48
CA GLU A 118 3.44 18.25 -13.55
C GLU A 118 3.47 16.74 -13.24
N ARG A 119 3.32 16.36 -11.96
CA ARG A 119 3.26 14.97 -11.50
C ARG A 119 1.82 14.51 -11.24
N SER A 120 0.84 15.34 -11.57
CA SER A 120 -0.56 15.02 -11.43
C SER A 120 -1.11 14.52 -12.76
N ALA A 121 -1.94 13.49 -12.72
CA ALA A 121 -2.56 12.90 -13.90
C ALA A 121 -3.98 12.44 -13.59
N ALA A 122 -4.87 12.57 -14.57
CA ALA A 122 -6.26 12.15 -14.49
C ALA A 122 -6.60 11.27 -15.69
N ILE A 123 -7.31 10.17 -15.45
CA ILE A 123 -7.83 9.29 -16.50
C ILE A 123 -9.30 9.61 -16.69
N ILE A 124 -9.64 10.16 -17.85
CA ILE A 124 -11.00 10.57 -18.19
C ILE A 124 -11.52 9.65 -19.29
N GLN A 125 -12.70 9.08 -19.06
CA GLN A 125 -13.42 8.25 -20.00
C GLN A 125 -14.49 9.08 -20.73
N GLN A 126 -14.58 8.89 -22.04
CA GLN A 126 -15.70 9.33 -22.84
C GLN A 126 -16.21 8.17 -23.70
N GLY A 127 -17.46 7.75 -23.45
CA GLY A 127 -18.00 6.54 -24.07
C GLY A 127 -17.12 5.34 -23.73
N ASN A 128 -16.47 4.76 -24.73
CA ASN A 128 -15.56 3.61 -24.57
C ASN A 128 -14.07 3.99 -24.65
N ASN A 129 -13.74 5.27 -24.83
CA ASN A 129 -12.35 5.72 -24.96
C ASN A 129 -11.86 6.31 -23.63
N GLN A 130 -10.71 5.86 -23.14
CA GLN A 130 -10.07 6.38 -21.94
C GLN A 130 -8.75 7.05 -22.30
N VAL A 131 -8.55 8.27 -21.82
CA VAL A 131 -7.34 9.06 -22.11
C VAL A 131 -6.81 9.63 -20.80
N THR A 132 -5.48 9.63 -20.66
CA THR A 132 -4.79 10.25 -19.52
C THR A 132 -4.45 11.68 -19.87
N TYR A 133 -4.74 12.59 -18.96
CA TYR A 133 -4.51 14.02 -19.12
C TYR A 133 -3.73 14.59 -17.94
N ILE A 134 -2.95 15.63 -18.20
CA ILE A 134 -2.23 16.43 -17.19
C ILE A 134 -2.80 17.86 -17.11
N PRO A 135 -2.49 18.64 -16.05
CA PRO A 135 -2.94 20.02 -15.96
C PRO A 135 -2.50 20.85 -17.17
N GLY A 136 -3.43 21.63 -17.72
CA GLY A 136 -3.24 22.45 -18.93
C GLY A 136 -3.63 21.77 -20.24
N GLU A 137 -3.91 20.46 -20.25
CA GLU A 137 -4.35 19.78 -21.47
C GLU A 137 -5.84 19.98 -21.76
N THR A 138 -6.19 19.97 -23.05
CA THR A 138 -7.58 20.07 -23.53
C THR A 138 -8.17 18.68 -23.72
N ILE A 139 -9.38 18.45 -23.23
CA ILE A 139 -10.10 17.19 -23.39
C ILE A 139 -10.46 17.02 -24.86
N SER A 140 -10.15 15.86 -25.45
CA SER A 140 -10.21 15.60 -26.90
C SER A 140 -11.58 15.86 -27.54
N SER A 141 -12.64 15.83 -26.74
CA SER A 141 -14.02 15.84 -27.22
C SER A 141 -14.82 17.07 -26.78
N SER A 142 -14.15 18.02 -26.12
CA SER A 142 -14.72 19.29 -25.72
C SER A 142 -13.66 20.40 -25.86
N ARG A 143 -14.04 21.63 -25.55
CA ARG A 143 -13.07 22.74 -25.42
C ARG A 143 -12.65 22.94 -23.96
N ALA A 144 -12.96 21.99 -23.09
CA ALA A 144 -12.62 22.08 -21.69
C ALA A 144 -11.15 21.74 -21.45
N VAL A 145 -10.49 22.57 -20.65
CA VAL A 145 -9.08 22.45 -20.28
C VAL A 145 -8.99 21.99 -18.84
N ILE A 146 -8.02 21.12 -18.52
CA ILE A 146 -7.77 20.73 -17.13
C ILE A 146 -7.09 21.89 -16.41
N ASN A 147 -7.77 22.48 -15.44
CA ASN A 147 -7.23 23.54 -14.60
C ASN A 147 -6.46 22.97 -13.40
N GLU A 148 -7.06 22.02 -12.68
CA GLU A 148 -6.46 21.43 -11.47
C GLU A 148 -6.89 19.97 -11.29
N ILE A 149 -5.98 19.12 -10.79
CA ILE A 149 -6.25 17.71 -10.50
C ILE A 149 -6.12 17.52 -8.98
N LEU A 150 -7.21 17.10 -8.34
CA LEU A 150 -7.30 16.86 -6.91
C LEU A 150 -7.46 15.35 -6.65
N SER A 151 -7.40 14.96 -5.38
CA SER A 151 -7.44 13.54 -4.98
C SER A 151 -8.79 12.86 -5.22
N ASP A 152 -9.87 13.64 -5.32
CA ASP A 152 -11.27 13.17 -5.43
C ASP A 152 -11.99 13.75 -6.66
N ARG A 153 -11.42 14.74 -7.33
CA ARG A 153 -12.06 15.48 -8.42
C ARG A 153 -11.03 16.13 -9.35
N VAL A 154 -11.48 16.56 -10.51
CA VAL A 154 -10.72 17.37 -11.46
C VAL A 154 -11.50 18.67 -11.71
N ILE A 155 -10.83 19.80 -11.61
CA ILE A 155 -11.39 21.10 -11.97
C ILE A 155 -11.07 21.36 -13.44
N LEU A 156 -12.13 21.56 -14.22
CA LEU A 156 -12.11 21.83 -15.64
C LEU A 156 -12.44 23.30 -15.88
N GLU A 157 -11.87 23.90 -16.91
CA GLU A 157 -12.27 25.20 -17.42
C GLU A 157 -12.92 25.03 -18.79
N ASN A 158 -14.22 25.31 -18.89
CA ASN A 158 -14.98 25.21 -20.12
C ASN A 158 -15.47 26.61 -20.54
N GLY A 159 -14.78 27.22 -21.50
CA GLY A 159 -15.15 28.54 -22.02
C GLY A 159 -15.13 29.65 -20.96
N GLY A 160 -14.16 29.63 -20.05
CA GLY A 160 -14.01 30.61 -18.97
C GLY A 160 -14.85 30.33 -17.72
N ARG A 161 -15.60 29.22 -17.68
CA ARG A 161 -16.31 28.75 -16.49
C ARG A 161 -15.59 27.54 -15.90
N LEU A 162 -15.35 27.59 -14.60
CA LEU A 162 -14.81 26.44 -13.87
C LEU A 162 -15.95 25.45 -13.58
N GLU A 163 -15.67 24.17 -13.79
CA GLU A 163 -16.57 23.05 -13.59
C GLU A 163 -15.84 21.93 -12.85
N THR A 164 -16.54 21.17 -12.01
CA THR A 164 -15.98 20.06 -11.23
C THR A 164 -16.38 18.72 -11.85
N LEU A 165 -15.41 17.85 -12.12
CA LEU A 165 -15.62 16.45 -12.50
C LEU A 165 -15.18 15.54 -11.35
N TYR A 166 -16.13 14.83 -10.73
CA TYR A 166 -15.87 13.95 -9.59
C TYR A 166 -15.36 12.57 -10.00
N LEU A 167 -14.51 11.99 -9.16
CA LEU A 167 -14.00 10.63 -9.35
C LEU A 167 -15.15 9.64 -9.11
N ASP A 168 -15.43 8.83 -10.12
CA ASP A 168 -16.50 7.86 -10.04
C ASP A 168 -16.18 6.74 -9.02
N GLY A 169 -17.16 6.35 -8.21
CA GLY A 169 -16.98 5.44 -7.07
C GLY A 169 -16.52 6.10 -5.77
N ARG A 170 -16.44 7.43 -5.73
CA ARG A 170 -16.48 8.23 -4.50
C ARG A 170 -17.49 9.33 -4.71
N ASP A 171 -18.71 9.17 -4.20
CA ASP A 171 -19.76 10.16 -4.39
C ASP A 171 -19.29 11.52 -3.84
N GLY A 172 -18.98 12.43 -4.75
CA GLY A 172 -18.39 13.73 -4.51
C GLY A 172 -19.32 14.76 -3.85
N PHE A 173 -20.35 14.28 -3.15
CA PHE A 173 -21.33 15.09 -2.44
C PHE A 173 -21.43 14.65 -0.98
N GLU A 174 -20.37 14.90 -0.21
CA GLU A 174 -20.60 15.43 1.13
C GLU A 174 -20.38 16.94 1.03
N PRO A 175 -21.43 17.77 0.81
CA PRO A 175 -21.32 19.19 1.13
C PRO A 175 -20.85 19.22 2.58
N GLY A 176 -19.65 19.78 2.80
CA GLY A 176 -18.97 19.73 4.08
C GLY A 176 -19.98 19.99 5.18
N ILE A 177 -20.16 19.00 6.06
CA ILE A 177 -21.11 19.06 7.17
C ILE A 177 -20.90 20.42 7.82
N THR A 178 -21.83 21.34 7.58
CA THR A 178 -21.90 22.55 8.37
C THR A 178 -22.31 22.03 9.73
N LEU A 179 -21.31 21.85 10.60
CA LEU A 179 -21.51 21.63 12.03
C LEU A 179 -22.24 22.87 12.53
N ARG A 180 -23.55 22.86 12.33
CA ARG A 180 -24.47 23.72 13.04
C ARG A 180 -24.36 23.22 14.46
N GLN A 181 -23.49 23.87 15.22
CA GLN A 181 -23.25 23.62 16.63
C GLN A 181 -24.60 23.71 17.35
N VAL A 182 -25.22 22.56 17.51
CA VAL A 182 -26.28 22.38 18.49
C VAL A 182 -25.52 22.21 19.78
N ASP A 183 -25.51 23.26 20.61
CA ASP A 183 -25.05 23.18 21.98
C ASP A 183 -25.85 22.07 22.70
N GLN A 184 -25.25 20.88 22.78
CA GLN A 184 -25.70 19.80 23.64
C GLN A 184 -24.50 19.34 24.48
N PRO A 185 -24.66 19.22 25.82
CA PRO A 185 -23.55 18.89 26.71
C PRO A 185 -22.91 17.55 26.33
N GLN A 186 -21.61 17.62 26.10
CA GLN A 186 -20.75 16.51 25.70
C GLN A 186 -20.50 15.60 26.93
N GLU A 187 -21.17 14.45 26.99
CA GLU A 187 -20.65 13.32 27.77
C GLU A 187 -19.57 12.63 26.95
N THR A 188 -18.32 12.88 27.30
CA THR A 188 -17.18 12.08 26.84
C THR A 188 -17.35 10.65 27.35
N ARG A 189 -17.85 9.75 26.50
CA ARG A 189 -17.61 8.31 26.66
C ARG A 189 -16.57 7.88 25.65
N GLU A 190 -15.39 7.61 26.18
CA GLU A 190 -14.37 6.79 25.55
C GLU A 190 -15.03 5.47 25.12
N GLN A 191 -15.20 5.26 23.81
CA GLN A 191 -15.62 3.97 23.28
C GLN A 191 -14.39 3.04 23.24
N PRO A 192 -14.42 1.88 23.90
CA PRO A 192 -13.48 0.82 23.63
C PRO A 192 -13.63 0.36 22.19
N VAL A 193 -12.52 0.27 21.47
CA VAL A 193 -12.46 -0.29 20.11
C VAL A 193 -12.83 -1.76 20.21
N GLU A 194 -14.10 -2.08 19.96
CA GLU A 194 -14.58 -3.45 19.95
C GLU A 194 -14.05 -4.15 18.69
N ARG A 195 -13.37 -5.26 18.92
CA ARG A 195 -12.60 -6.00 17.93
C ARG A 195 -13.49 -6.39 16.75
N VAL A 196 -13.12 -5.94 15.56
CA VAL A 196 -13.54 -6.51 14.28
C VAL A 196 -13.33 -8.03 14.36
N HIS A 197 -14.42 -8.79 14.46
CA HIS A 197 -14.37 -10.24 14.29
C HIS A 197 -14.37 -10.52 12.79
N GLU A 198 -13.18 -10.60 12.22
CA GLU A 198 -12.99 -11.15 10.89
C GLU A 198 -13.17 -12.67 11.01
N VAL A 199 -14.36 -13.16 10.62
CA VAL A 199 -14.62 -14.59 10.50
C VAL A 199 -14.51 -14.94 9.01
N PRO A 200 -13.43 -15.61 8.56
CA PRO A 200 -13.36 -16.13 7.21
C PRO A 200 -14.22 -17.39 7.15
N ILE A 201 -15.40 -17.31 6.55
CA ILE A 201 -16.29 -18.46 6.42
C ILE A 201 -16.18 -18.99 4.99
N ASP A 202 -15.58 -20.17 4.88
CA ASP A 202 -15.44 -20.93 3.65
C ASP A 202 -16.70 -21.79 3.46
N ILE A 203 -17.62 -21.34 2.59
CA ILE A 203 -18.91 -21.99 2.36
C ILE A 203 -18.94 -22.57 0.94
N GLY A 204 -18.35 -23.74 0.76
CA GLY A 204 -18.15 -24.37 -0.54
C GLY A 204 -19.40 -24.91 -1.27
N THR A 205 -20.62 -24.40 -1.06
CA THR A 205 -21.81 -24.88 -1.82
C THR A 205 -22.96 -23.88 -1.91
N VAL A 206 -22.70 -22.62 -2.29
CA VAL A 206 -23.78 -21.72 -2.74
C VAL A 206 -23.42 -21.20 -4.12
N ASN A 207 -24.29 -21.45 -5.09
CA ASN A 207 -24.14 -20.88 -6.43
C ASN A 207 -24.45 -19.38 -6.37
N PRO A 208 -23.58 -18.50 -6.92
CA PRO A 208 -23.76 -17.04 -6.86
C PRO A 208 -25.00 -16.53 -7.61
N GLU A 209 -25.61 -17.36 -8.47
CA GLU A 209 -26.82 -16.99 -9.21
C GLU A 209 -28.07 -16.77 -8.32
N ASN A 210 -28.06 -17.15 -7.04
CA ASN A 210 -29.27 -17.14 -6.21
C ASN A 210 -29.08 -16.60 -4.77
N ILE A 211 -28.66 -15.34 -4.59
CA ILE A 211 -28.71 -14.67 -3.26
C ILE A 211 -30.11 -14.75 -2.61
N GLY A 212 -31.16 -14.80 -3.43
CA GLY A 212 -32.55 -15.02 -2.96
C GLY A 212 -32.79 -16.38 -2.29
N GLU A 213 -31.94 -17.39 -2.49
CA GLU A 213 -32.00 -18.66 -1.75
C GLU A 213 -31.42 -18.55 -0.34
N LEU A 214 -30.50 -17.59 -0.11
CA LEU A 214 -29.87 -17.37 1.19
C LEU A 214 -30.72 -16.46 2.07
N VAL A 215 -31.20 -15.35 1.52
CA VAL A 215 -31.89 -14.29 2.27
C VAL A 215 -33.19 -13.87 1.59
N THR A 216 -34.24 -13.72 2.39
CA THR A 216 -35.48 -13.05 1.99
C THR A 216 -35.35 -11.56 2.29
N ILE A 217 -35.63 -10.73 1.28
CA ILE A 217 -35.49 -9.27 1.35
C ILE A 217 -36.88 -8.66 1.22
N THR A 218 -37.33 -7.91 2.23
CA THR A 218 -38.65 -7.25 2.23
C THR A 218 -38.51 -5.76 2.49
N PRO A 219 -39.07 -4.86 1.67
CA PRO A 219 -38.98 -3.42 1.91
C PRO A 219 -39.70 -3.03 3.21
N VAL A 220 -39.08 -2.16 4.00
CA VAL A 220 -39.66 -1.61 5.23
C VAL A 220 -39.84 -0.11 5.04
N GLN A 221 -41.06 0.37 5.31
CA GLN A 221 -41.39 1.79 5.23
C GLN A 221 -41.83 2.32 6.60
N ARG A 222 -41.49 3.56 6.90
CA ARG A 222 -41.95 4.29 8.08
C ARG A 222 -42.47 5.65 7.61
N GLU A 223 -43.71 5.97 7.96
CA GLU A 223 -44.37 7.24 7.57
C GLU A 223 -44.39 7.48 6.04
N GLY A 224 -44.45 6.40 5.25
CA GLY A 224 -44.46 6.48 3.78
C GLY A 224 -43.08 6.61 3.13
N ASN A 225 -42.01 6.68 3.92
CA ASN A 225 -40.62 6.70 3.43
C ASN A 225 -39.99 5.32 3.57
N LEU A 226 -39.23 4.89 2.56
CA LEU A 226 -38.44 3.65 2.62
C LEU A 226 -37.31 3.85 3.65
N ILE A 227 -37.26 2.97 4.65
CA ILE A 227 -36.20 2.98 5.68
C ILE A 227 -35.18 1.87 5.50
N GLY A 228 -35.33 1.04 4.46
CA GLY A 228 -34.42 -0.04 4.12
C GLY A 228 -35.15 -1.36 3.86
N TYR A 229 -34.40 -2.46 3.93
CA TYR A 229 -34.89 -3.79 3.61
C TYR A 229 -34.67 -4.78 4.75
N ARG A 230 -35.76 -5.36 5.25
CA ARG A 230 -35.72 -6.41 6.27
C ARG A 230 -35.15 -7.69 5.67
N LEU A 231 -34.14 -8.22 6.35
CA LEU A 231 -33.49 -9.48 6.03
C LEU A 231 -34.06 -10.59 6.91
N ALA A 232 -34.33 -11.73 6.29
CA ALA A 232 -34.70 -12.95 7.00
C ALA A 232 -34.02 -14.16 6.35
N PRO A 233 -33.65 -15.19 7.13
CA PRO A 233 -33.06 -16.40 6.58
C PRO A 233 -34.05 -17.12 5.65
N ASN A 234 -33.53 -17.74 4.58
CA ASN A 234 -34.31 -18.57 3.67
C ASN A 234 -33.86 -20.04 3.73
N ARG A 235 -33.28 -20.58 2.65
CA ARG A 235 -33.00 -22.02 2.51
C ARG A 235 -31.79 -22.47 3.33
N TYR A 236 -30.87 -21.57 3.64
CA TYR A 236 -29.61 -21.84 4.36
C TYR A 236 -29.43 -20.92 5.58
N PRO A 237 -30.23 -21.09 6.65
CA PRO A 237 -30.20 -20.22 7.84
C PRO A 237 -28.85 -20.23 8.57
N GLU A 238 -28.11 -21.33 8.51
CA GLU A 238 -26.77 -21.46 9.09
C GLU A 238 -25.76 -20.51 8.44
N LEU A 239 -25.88 -20.26 7.14
CA LEU A 239 -24.98 -19.35 6.41
C LEU A 239 -25.32 -17.90 6.67
N PHE A 240 -26.61 -17.60 6.80
CA PHE A 240 -27.12 -16.29 7.19
C PHE A 240 -26.59 -15.89 8.58
N ALA A 241 -26.71 -16.79 9.56
CA ALA A 241 -26.18 -16.58 10.90
C ALA A 241 -24.64 -16.53 10.93
N ALA A 242 -23.98 -17.38 10.13
CA ALA A 242 -22.52 -17.38 10.04
C ALA A 242 -21.99 -16.03 9.52
N ALA A 243 -22.64 -15.45 8.51
CA ALA A 243 -22.33 -14.12 8.00
C ALA A 243 -22.59 -12.96 9.00
N GLY A 244 -23.07 -13.27 10.21
CA GLY A 244 -23.29 -12.31 11.28
C GLY A 244 -24.64 -11.62 11.23
N PHE A 245 -25.53 -11.99 10.31
CA PHE A 245 -26.88 -11.44 10.24
C PHE A 245 -27.81 -12.09 11.29
N GLU A 246 -28.75 -11.29 11.79
CA GLU A 246 -29.85 -11.74 12.63
C GLU A 246 -31.18 -11.54 11.92
N SER A 247 -32.13 -12.44 12.21
CA SER A 247 -33.46 -12.35 11.63
C SER A 247 -34.14 -11.06 12.09
N GLY A 248 -34.56 -10.24 11.14
CA GLY A 248 -35.18 -8.94 11.44
C GLY A 248 -34.25 -7.75 11.32
N ASP A 249 -32.95 -7.96 11.05
CA ASP A 249 -32.02 -6.92 10.62
C ASP A 249 -32.61 -6.13 9.44
N ILE A 250 -32.42 -4.81 9.44
CA ILE A 250 -32.86 -3.93 8.34
C ILE A 250 -31.63 -3.38 7.63
N ALA A 251 -31.36 -3.84 6.41
CA ALA A 251 -30.28 -3.32 5.58
C ALA A 251 -30.60 -1.89 5.13
N ILE A 252 -29.68 -0.98 5.42
CA ILE A 252 -29.75 0.45 5.06
C ILE A 252 -28.66 0.85 4.08
N SER A 253 -27.55 0.10 4.00
CA SER A 253 -26.51 0.30 2.99
C SER A 253 -25.91 -1.01 2.52
N LEU A 254 -25.49 -1.06 1.26
CA LEU A 254 -24.75 -2.17 0.66
C LEU A 254 -23.62 -1.58 -0.20
N ASN A 255 -22.37 -1.93 0.08
CA ASN A 255 -21.17 -1.43 -0.60
C ASN A 255 -21.08 0.10 -0.67
N GLY A 256 -21.63 0.79 0.33
CA GLY A 256 -21.68 2.26 0.39
C GLY A 256 -22.89 2.88 -0.31
N TYR A 257 -23.68 2.11 -1.07
CA TYR A 257 -24.93 2.60 -1.67
C TYR A 257 -26.04 2.69 -0.63
N ASP A 258 -26.87 3.73 -0.71
CA ASP A 258 -27.98 3.95 0.22
C ASP A 258 -29.22 3.16 -0.22
N LEU A 259 -29.63 2.20 0.60
CA LEU A 259 -30.80 1.36 0.34
C LEU A 259 -32.11 2.00 0.80
N THR A 260 -32.06 3.18 1.43
CA THR A 260 -33.24 3.98 1.76
C THR A 260 -33.72 4.81 0.57
N ASN A 261 -32.85 5.00 -0.44
CA ASN A 261 -33.21 5.58 -1.73
C ASN A 261 -33.72 4.51 -2.70
N LEU A 262 -34.99 4.61 -3.11
CA LEU A 262 -35.64 3.65 -3.99
C LEU A 262 -34.93 3.48 -5.35
N ALA A 263 -34.37 4.55 -5.91
CA ALA A 263 -33.72 4.50 -7.23
C ALA A 263 -32.39 3.74 -7.15
N GLU A 264 -31.57 4.04 -6.14
CA GLU A 264 -30.28 3.38 -5.89
C GLU A 264 -30.49 1.91 -5.51
N ALA A 265 -31.44 1.62 -4.63
CA ALA A 265 -31.78 0.26 -4.24
C ALA A 265 -32.18 -0.61 -5.46
N ALA A 266 -32.94 -0.06 -6.42
CA ALA A 266 -33.36 -0.78 -7.61
C ALA A 266 -32.21 -1.08 -8.60
N SER A 267 -31.17 -0.23 -8.66
CA SER A 267 -29.93 -0.56 -9.38
C SER A 267 -29.18 -1.70 -8.69
N ILE A 268 -28.95 -1.60 -7.39
CA ILE A 268 -28.13 -2.56 -6.66
C ILE A 268 -28.77 -3.96 -6.62
N LEU A 269 -30.10 -4.05 -6.47
CA LEU A 269 -30.80 -5.33 -6.48
C LEU A 269 -30.67 -6.08 -7.82
N ARG A 270 -30.39 -5.40 -8.93
CA ARG A 270 -30.12 -6.07 -10.23
C ARG A 270 -28.72 -6.66 -10.29
N ASP A 271 -27.77 -6.01 -9.64
CA ASP A 271 -26.34 -6.36 -9.71
C ASP A 271 -25.90 -7.25 -8.54
N VAL A 272 -26.74 -7.39 -7.50
CA VAL A 272 -26.41 -8.11 -6.25
C VAL A 272 -25.93 -9.55 -6.48
N GLY A 273 -26.52 -10.28 -7.44
CA GLY A 273 -26.14 -11.66 -7.77
C GLY A 273 -24.77 -11.81 -8.44
N SER A 274 -24.13 -10.71 -8.84
CA SER A 274 -22.78 -10.71 -9.41
C SER A 274 -21.69 -10.38 -8.39
N LEU A 275 -22.05 -10.05 -7.14
CA LEU A 275 -21.11 -9.61 -6.12
C LEU A 275 -20.33 -10.79 -5.51
N THR A 276 -19.01 -10.69 -5.48
CA THR A 276 -18.13 -11.67 -4.80
C THR A 276 -17.84 -11.27 -3.35
N ASN A 277 -17.87 -9.97 -3.04
CA ASN A 277 -17.76 -9.45 -1.67
C ASN A 277 -18.79 -8.33 -1.48
N ALA A 278 -19.32 -8.19 -0.28
CA ALA A 278 -20.31 -7.19 0.06
C ALA A 278 -20.14 -6.68 1.50
N THR A 279 -20.04 -5.37 1.68
CA THR A 279 -20.14 -4.72 2.98
C THR A 279 -21.57 -4.22 3.17
N VAL A 280 -22.27 -4.71 4.18
CA VAL A 280 -23.68 -4.37 4.45
C VAL A 280 -23.76 -3.64 5.79
N VAL A 281 -24.46 -2.51 5.83
CA VAL A 281 -24.84 -1.85 7.08
C VAL A 281 -26.30 -2.18 7.37
N VAL A 282 -26.54 -2.76 8.54
CA VAL A 282 -27.87 -3.17 9.01
C VAL A 282 -28.24 -2.44 10.30
N LEU A 283 -29.52 -2.18 10.50
CA LEU A 283 -30.06 -1.76 11.78
C LEU A 283 -30.51 -2.99 12.56
N ARG A 284 -29.89 -3.20 13.72
CA ARG A 284 -30.27 -4.22 14.71
C ARG A 284 -30.66 -3.51 15.99
N ASN A 285 -31.91 -3.66 16.43
CA ASN A 285 -32.43 -2.92 17.59
C ASN A 285 -32.24 -1.39 17.47
N ASP A 286 -32.42 -0.84 16.26
CA ASP A 286 -32.17 0.57 15.90
C ASP A 286 -30.69 1.03 15.98
N GLU A 287 -29.73 0.12 16.17
CA GLU A 287 -28.29 0.40 16.14
C GLU A 287 -27.67 -0.05 14.81
N PRO A 288 -26.84 0.80 14.15
CA PRO A 288 -26.18 0.42 12.90
C PRO A 288 -25.00 -0.52 13.16
N ILE A 289 -25.00 -1.66 12.46
CA ILE A 289 -23.94 -2.67 12.51
C ILE A 289 -23.42 -2.89 11.08
N THR A 290 -22.10 -2.85 10.92
CA THR A 290 -21.43 -3.16 9.65
C THR A 290 -21.02 -4.63 9.61
N LEU A 291 -21.43 -5.33 8.56
CA LEU A 291 -21.14 -6.75 8.32
C LEU A 291 -20.44 -6.90 6.97
N GLU A 292 -19.37 -7.68 6.93
CA GLU A 292 -18.69 -8.02 5.67
C GLU A 292 -18.99 -9.46 5.26
N LEU A 293 -19.54 -9.60 4.07
CA LEU A 293 -19.91 -10.87 3.46
C LEU A 293 -18.94 -11.19 2.32
N ARG A 294 -18.37 -12.40 2.38
CA ARG A 294 -17.61 -12.99 1.28
C ARG A 294 -18.47 -14.08 0.65
N ILE A 295 -18.81 -13.91 -0.62
CA ILE A 295 -19.60 -14.86 -1.39
C ILE A 295 -18.61 -15.69 -2.22
N PRO A 296 -18.46 -16.99 -1.94
CA PRO A 296 -17.51 -17.81 -2.68
C PRO A 296 -17.94 -17.95 -4.14
N ASN A 297 -17.03 -17.65 -5.07
CA ASN A 297 -17.18 -18.02 -6.48
C ASN A 297 -16.84 -19.52 -6.62
N GLN A 298 -17.67 -20.24 -7.38
CA GLN A 298 -17.30 -21.54 -7.96
C GLN A 298 -16.39 -21.31 -9.18
#